data_AF-A0A7S0RNI8-F1
#
_entry.id   AF-A0A7S0RNI8-F1
#
_cell.length_a   1.000
_cell.length_b   1.000
_cell.length_c   1.000
_cell.angle_alpha   90.00
_cell.angle_beta   90.00
_cell.angle_gamma   90.00
#
_symmetry.space_group_name_H-M   'P 1'
#
loop_
_entity.id
_entity.type
_entity.pdbx_description
1 polymer ?
#
loop_
_entity_poly.entity_id
_entity_poly.type
_entity_poly.pdbx_seq_one_letter_code
_entity_poly.pdbx_strand_id
1 'polypeptide(L)'
;MSIMQKIKEIEDEMARTQKNKATMGHLGMLKAKLAKLRRDLLDPAGGGGGGGKGGDGFDVNKVGDARVGFVGFPSVGKSTLLTKLTGTYSEAASYEFTTLTCIPGIVRFRGAKIQMLDLPGIIEGAKDGKGRGRQVISTARTCNLILIVLDCLKPLTHKRIIERELEGFGIRLNKKPPNITFRKKEKGGINFSTGVQNPKLDLDAVKAVCAEYRIHNADVFMAEDYDLDDLVDVIEGSRVYIPAVYVVNKIDQITLEELEVMDKLPHYCPICAFLEWNLDGLVEMVWDYLDMVRVYTKPKGKLPDFSEPVVMHRQRCTVEDFCNKLHKTLIKQFKYALVWGSSAKHRPQRVGKDHVLQDEDIVQIIKKI
;
A
#
# COMPACT_ATOMS: atom_id res chain seq x y z
N MET A 1 13.58 30.11 -1.82
CA MET A 1 13.94 28.67 -1.68
C MET A 1 12.79 27.82 -2.19
N SER A 2 13.07 26.84 -3.05
CA SER A 2 12.08 25.84 -3.45
C SER A 2 11.72 24.91 -2.27
N ILE A 3 10.56 24.26 -2.31
CA ILE A 3 10.16 23.27 -1.30
C ILE A 3 11.22 22.15 -1.18
N MET A 4 11.79 21.73 -2.31
CA MET A 4 12.85 20.73 -2.37
C MET A 4 14.14 21.18 -1.67
N GLN A 5 14.52 22.45 -1.77
CA GLN A 5 15.67 23.00 -1.04
C GLN A 5 15.44 22.96 0.48
N LYS A 6 14.25 23.37 0.94
CA LYS A 6 13.89 23.30 2.36
C LYS A 6 13.89 21.87 2.90
N ILE A 7 13.40 20.91 2.10
CA ILE A 7 13.46 19.49 2.45
C ILE A 7 14.91 19.04 2.63
N LYS A 8 15.79 19.38 1.67
CA LYS A 8 17.20 19.01 1.74
C LYS A 8 17.90 19.62 2.95
N GLU A 9 17.67 20.90 3.23
CA GLU A 9 18.24 21.58 4.40
C GLU A 9 17.85 20.89 5.72
N ILE A 10 16.57 20.49 5.86
CA ILE A 10 16.09 19.75 7.04
C ILE A 10 16.72 18.35 7.10
N GLU A 11 16.84 17.65 5.98
CA GLU A 11 17.48 16.32 5.95
C GLU A 11 18.97 16.40 6.34
N ASP A 12 19.70 17.40 5.82
CA ASP A 12 21.10 17.64 6.15
C ASP A 12 21.26 18.03 7.63
N GLU A 13 20.32 18.82 8.17
CA GLU A 13 20.28 19.18 9.59
C GLU A 13 19.99 17.97 10.49
N MET A 14 19.06 17.10 10.10
CA MET A 14 18.77 15.87 10.82
C MET A 14 19.97 14.91 10.78
N ALA A 15 20.70 14.85 9.67
CA ALA A 15 21.86 13.97 9.51
C ALA A 15 23.04 14.37 10.42
N ARG A 16 23.26 15.67 10.63
CA ARG A 16 24.33 16.18 11.53
C ARG A 16 23.96 16.15 13.02
N THR A 17 22.67 16.05 13.35
CA THR A 17 22.19 16.14 14.74
C THR A 17 22.25 14.77 15.42
N GLN A 18 23.02 14.66 16.51
CA GLN A 18 23.06 13.44 17.32
C GLN A 18 21.73 13.21 18.06
N LYS A 19 21.27 11.96 18.13
CA LYS A 19 20.04 11.58 18.85
C LYS A 19 20.34 11.43 20.35
N ASN A 20 19.86 12.36 21.16
CA ASN A 20 19.92 12.30 22.62
C ASN A 20 18.68 13.00 23.23
N LYS A 21 18.47 12.85 24.54
CA LYS A 21 17.28 13.41 25.22
C LYS A 21 17.10 14.93 24.98
N ALA A 22 18.19 15.69 24.90
CA ALA A 22 18.14 17.14 24.67
C ALA A 22 17.74 17.50 23.22
N THR A 23 18.11 16.66 22.24
CA THR A 23 17.83 16.91 20.83
C THR A 23 16.53 16.26 20.33
N MET A 24 15.90 15.37 21.10
CA MET A 24 14.67 14.67 20.69
C MET A 24 13.52 15.62 20.33
N GLY A 25 13.32 16.70 21.10
CA GLY A 25 12.32 17.72 20.78
C GLY A 25 12.60 18.44 19.45
N HIS A 26 13.87 18.81 19.21
CA HIS A 26 14.30 19.44 17.95
C HIS A 26 14.13 18.49 16.76
N LEU A 27 14.56 17.24 16.91
CA LEU A 27 14.39 16.20 15.90
C LEU A 27 12.91 15.92 15.61
N GLY A 28 12.04 15.94 16.63
CA GLY A 28 10.60 15.84 16.47
C GLY A 28 10.02 17.00 15.65
N MET A 29 10.46 18.23 15.93
CA MET A 29 10.07 19.42 15.14
C MET A 29 10.54 19.31 13.68
N LEU A 30 11.79 18.94 13.45
CA LEU A 30 12.34 18.77 12.10
C LEU A 30 11.58 17.69 11.31
N LYS A 31 11.25 16.56 11.96
CA LYS A 31 10.43 15.50 11.36
C LYS A 31 9.03 15.96 10.99
N ALA A 32 8.37 16.70 11.89
CA ALA A 32 7.04 17.27 11.63
C ALA A 32 7.08 18.27 10.46
N LYS A 33 8.10 19.15 10.41
CA LYS A 33 8.32 20.07 9.28
C LYS A 33 8.53 19.32 7.97
N LEU A 34 9.38 18.29 7.98
CA LEU A 34 9.67 17.46 6.82
C LEU A 34 8.41 16.76 6.30
N ALA A 35 7.61 16.16 7.19
CA ALA A 35 6.35 15.51 6.85
C ALA A 35 5.36 16.47 6.19
N LYS A 36 5.24 17.69 6.72
CA LYS A 36 4.38 18.74 6.16
C LYS A 36 4.83 19.19 4.77
N LEU A 37 6.13 19.47 4.59
CA LEU A 37 6.68 19.86 3.28
C LEU A 37 6.51 18.75 2.23
N ARG A 38 6.70 17.49 2.61
CA ARG A 38 6.48 16.35 1.71
C ARG A 38 5.00 16.18 1.36
N ARG A 39 4.08 16.46 2.29
CA ARG A 39 2.64 16.51 1.98
C ARG A 39 2.30 17.62 1.00
N ASP A 40 2.85 18.81 1.17
CA ASP A 40 2.61 19.96 0.28
C ASP A 40 3.10 19.70 -1.16
N LEU A 41 4.09 18.81 -1.35
CA LEU A 41 4.49 18.31 -2.68
C LEU A 41 3.44 17.40 -3.32
N LEU A 42 2.75 16.61 -2.50
CA LEU A 42 1.71 15.67 -2.94
C LEU A 42 0.38 16.38 -3.18
N ASP A 43 0.05 17.37 -2.35
CA ASP A 43 -1.20 18.12 -2.34
C ASP A 43 -0.93 19.62 -2.12
N PRO A 44 -0.52 20.38 -3.16
CA PRO A 44 -0.24 21.79 -3.02
C PRO A 44 -1.50 22.56 -2.62
N ALA A 45 -1.40 23.32 -1.53
CA ALA A 45 -2.46 24.19 -1.02
C ALA A 45 -2.79 25.27 -2.07
N GLY A 46 -3.80 24.99 -2.90
CA GLY A 46 -4.23 25.86 -4.00
C GLY A 46 -5.33 25.26 -4.91
N GLY A 47 -5.64 23.96 -4.81
CA GLY A 47 -6.71 23.32 -5.58
C GLY A 47 -8.12 23.41 -4.96
N GLY A 48 -8.39 24.47 -4.17
CA GLY A 48 -9.70 24.71 -3.56
C GLY A 48 -10.50 25.73 -4.37
N GLY A 49 -11.15 25.29 -5.45
CA GLY A 49 -12.11 26.10 -6.18
C GLY A 49 -12.23 25.73 -7.66
N GLY A 50 -13.34 25.11 -8.04
CA GLY A 50 -13.72 24.90 -9.43
C GLY A 50 -13.86 23.43 -9.80
N GLY A 51 -15.10 22.97 -9.93
CA GLY A 51 -15.38 21.69 -10.56
C GLY A 51 -14.90 21.67 -12.01
N GLY A 52 -14.35 20.53 -12.41
CA GLY A 52 -14.19 20.16 -13.81
C GLY A 52 -12.78 20.34 -14.39
N LYS A 53 -12.26 19.20 -14.88
CA LYS A 53 -11.12 19.01 -15.79
C LYS A 53 -9.72 18.98 -15.18
N GLY A 54 -9.35 17.76 -14.77
CA GLY A 54 -8.16 17.07 -15.27
C GLY A 54 -6.87 17.86 -15.29
N GLY A 55 -6.09 17.75 -14.20
CA GLY A 55 -4.65 17.72 -14.41
C GLY A 55 -4.36 16.52 -15.32
N ASP A 56 -3.64 16.74 -16.42
CA ASP A 56 -3.28 15.72 -17.42
C ASP A 56 -2.85 14.43 -16.72
N GLY A 57 -3.78 13.48 -16.69
CA GLY A 57 -3.82 12.43 -15.69
C GLY A 57 -3.09 11.21 -16.18
N PHE A 58 -1.94 10.94 -15.58
CA PHE A 58 -1.39 9.59 -15.43
C PHE A 58 -2.23 8.77 -14.42
N ASP A 59 -3.53 9.02 -14.32
CA ASP A 59 -4.39 8.20 -13.48
C ASP A 59 -4.70 6.93 -14.27
N VAL A 60 -3.84 5.92 -14.09
CA VAL A 60 -4.08 4.61 -14.68
C VAL A 60 -5.38 4.10 -14.05
N ASN A 61 -6.43 3.93 -14.86
CA ASN A 61 -7.73 3.48 -14.37
C ASN A 61 -7.61 2.15 -13.62
N LYS A 62 -8.44 1.95 -12.59
CA LYS A 62 -8.42 0.70 -11.81
C LYS A 62 -9.06 -0.38 -12.63
N VAL A 63 -8.25 -1.36 -13.02
CA VAL A 63 -8.72 -2.51 -13.78
C VAL A 63 -8.50 -3.75 -12.93
N GLY A 64 -9.49 -4.63 -12.89
CA GLY A 64 -9.42 -5.87 -12.11
C GLY A 64 -9.69 -5.68 -10.62
N ASP A 65 -9.24 -6.66 -9.85
CA ASP A 65 -9.57 -6.85 -8.44
C ASP A 65 -8.51 -6.25 -7.52
N ALA A 66 -7.24 -6.33 -7.92
CA ALA A 66 -6.10 -5.82 -7.17
C ALA A 66 -5.07 -5.12 -8.07
N ARG A 67 -4.27 -4.22 -7.48
CA ARG A 67 -3.14 -3.54 -8.11
C ARG A 67 -1.83 -3.90 -7.42
N VAL A 68 -0.82 -4.27 -8.21
CA VAL A 68 0.53 -4.57 -7.73
C VAL A 68 1.52 -3.65 -8.44
N GLY A 69 2.24 -2.84 -7.67
CA GLY A 69 3.22 -1.88 -8.20
C GLY A 69 4.65 -2.43 -8.16
N PHE A 70 5.40 -2.32 -9.25
CA PHE A 70 6.80 -2.73 -9.33
C PHE A 70 7.70 -1.52 -9.14
N VAL A 71 8.62 -1.60 -8.17
CA VAL A 71 9.60 -0.56 -7.86
C VAL A 71 10.99 -1.18 -7.86
N GLY A 72 11.92 -0.59 -8.59
CA GLY A 72 13.29 -1.08 -8.66
C GLY A 72 14.13 -0.17 -9.54
N PHE A 73 15.45 -0.20 -9.32
CA PHE A 73 16.39 0.55 -10.16
C PHE A 73 16.36 0.04 -11.61
N PRO A 74 16.84 0.84 -12.58
CA PRO A 74 17.13 0.33 -13.91
C PRO A 74 18.02 -0.93 -13.85
N SER A 75 17.87 -1.82 -14.83
CA SER A 75 18.75 -3.00 -15.02
C SER A 75 18.69 -4.10 -13.94
N VAL A 76 17.77 -4.02 -12.97
CA VAL A 76 17.50 -5.11 -12.00
C VAL A 76 16.62 -6.25 -12.57
N GLY A 77 16.16 -6.12 -13.81
CA GLY A 77 15.30 -7.11 -14.48
C GLY A 77 13.80 -6.92 -14.27
N LYS A 78 13.36 -5.74 -13.80
CA LYS A 78 11.95 -5.38 -13.60
C LYS A 78 11.09 -5.59 -14.85
N SER A 79 11.54 -5.09 -16.01
CA SER A 79 10.77 -5.19 -17.26
C SER A 79 10.68 -6.64 -17.75
N THR A 80 11.77 -7.40 -17.66
CA THR A 80 11.78 -8.85 -17.95
C THR A 80 10.79 -9.59 -17.07
N LEU A 81 10.80 -9.32 -15.76
CA LEU A 81 9.87 -9.93 -14.81
C LEU A 81 8.42 -9.61 -15.15
N LEU A 82 8.10 -8.34 -15.45
CA LEU A 82 6.77 -7.93 -15.87
C LEU A 82 6.30 -8.71 -17.11
N THR A 83 7.10 -8.74 -18.17
CA THR A 83 6.82 -9.47 -19.41
C THR A 83 6.56 -10.96 -19.16
N LYS A 84 7.39 -11.61 -18.34
CA LYS A 84 7.25 -13.04 -18.03
C LYS A 84 5.99 -13.33 -17.22
N LEU A 85 5.69 -12.50 -16.21
CA LEU A 85 4.49 -12.68 -15.37
C LEU A 85 3.19 -12.42 -16.13
N THR A 86 3.20 -11.48 -17.09
CA THR A 86 1.97 -11.10 -17.82
C THR A 86 1.71 -11.96 -19.05
N GLY A 87 2.65 -12.83 -19.43
CA GLY A 87 2.56 -13.66 -20.63
C GLY A 87 2.54 -12.89 -21.95
N THR A 88 2.58 -11.56 -21.89
CA THR A 88 2.67 -10.67 -23.03
C THR A 88 4.13 -10.39 -23.32
N TYR A 89 4.64 -10.92 -24.43
CA TYR A 89 5.65 -10.19 -25.20
C TYR A 89 5.13 -8.76 -25.30
N SER A 90 5.95 -7.79 -24.96
CA SER A 90 5.62 -6.37 -25.04
C SER A 90 5.32 -6.00 -26.50
N GLU A 91 4.16 -6.38 -27.03
CA GLU A 91 3.52 -5.75 -28.17
C GLU A 91 3.13 -4.35 -27.71
N ALA A 92 4.08 -3.44 -27.82
CA ALA A 92 3.74 -2.05 -27.91
C ALA A 92 2.69 -1.89 -29.04
N ALA A 93 1.68 -1.06 -28.78
CA ALA A 93 0.78 -0.49 -29.76
C ALA A 93 -0.38 -1.38 -30.28
N SER A 94 -1.49 -1.37 -29.53
CA SER A 94 -2.82 -1.19 -30.14
C SER A 94 -3.71 -0.16 -29.44
N TYR A 95 -3.12 0.66 -28.56
CA TYR A 95 -3.59 2.03 -28.30
C TYR A 95 -2.43 2.96 -28.63
N GLU A 96 -2.32 3.33 -29.91
CA GLU A 96 -1.50 4.46 -30.34
C GLU A 96 -1.88 5.69 -29.50
N PHE A 97 -0.85 6.44 -29.07
CA PHE A 97 -0.87 7.58 -28.13
C PHE A 97 -0.68 7.28 -26.64
N THR A 98 0.41 6.63 -26.21
CA THR A 98 1.00 6.98 -24.88
C THR A 98 2.49 6.65 -24.80
N THR A 99 3.36 7.62 -25.13
CA THR A 99 4.81 7.52 -24.88
C THR A 99 5.19 7.82 -23.42
N LEU A 100 4.22 7.89 -22.50
CA LEU A 100 4.38 8.52 -21.18
C LEU A 100 3.58 7.86 -20.03
N THR A 101 3.09 6.62 -20.14
CA THR A 101 2.27 5.95 -19.10
C THR A 101 2.85 4.61 -18.64
N CYS A 102 2.71 4.26 -17.35
CA CYS A 102 3.02 2.92 -16.82
C CYS A 102 2.49 1.85 -17.77
N ILE A 103 3.29 0.86 -18.15
CA ILE A 103 2.80 -0.30 -18.92
C ILE A 103 2.00 -1.19 -17.95
N PRO A 104 0.67 -1.26 -18.05
CA PRO A 104 -0.13 -2.10 -17.18
C PRO A 104 -0.25 -3.49 -17.78
N GLY A 105 0.23 -4.51 -17.06
CA GLY A 105 -0.04 -5.90 -17.38
C GLY A 105 -1.23 -6.44 -16.57
N ILE A 106 -2.00 -7.38 -17.11
CA ILE A 106 -3.06 -8.05 -16.34
C ILE A 106 -2.71 -9.52 -16.22
N VAL A 107 -2.54 -9.98 -14.98
CA VAL A 107 -2.34 -11.39 -14.66
C VAL A 107 -3.66 -11.95 -14.13
N ARG A 108 -4.05 -13.13 -14.61
CA ARG A 108 -5.18 -13.87 -14.06
C ARG A 108 -4.66 -14.98 -13.17
N PHE A 109 -4.99 -14.91 -11.88
CA PHE A 109 -4.55 -15.92 -10.91
C PHE A 109 -5.70 -16.28 -9.98
N ARG A 110 -5.99 -17.59 -9.86
CA ARG A 110 -7.11 -18.13 -9.07
C ARG A 110 -8.47 -17.43 -9.33
N GLY A 111 -8.72 -17.05 -10.58
CA GLY A 111 -9.94 -16.33 -11.00
C GLY A 111 -9.93 -14.82 -10.75
N ALA A 112 -8.97 -14.27 -10.01
CA ALA A 112 -8.80 -12.83 -9.84
C ALA A 112 -8.04 -12.19 -11.01
N LYS A 113 -8.40 -10.96 -11.34
CA LYS A 113 -7.64 -10.12 -12.29
C LYS A 113 -6.73 -9.18 -11.49
N ILE A 114 -5.42 -9.38 -11.60
CA ILE A 114 -4.40 -8.59 -10.90
C ILE A 114 -3.74 -7.65 -11.91
N GLN A 115 -3.85 -6.35 -11.68
CA GLN A 115 -3.22 -5.31 -12.49
C GLN A 115 -1.79 -5.09 -12.00
N MET A 116 -0.81 -5.43 -12.82
CA MET A 116 0.62 -5.21 -12.61
C MET A 116 1.00 -3.84 -13.18
N LEU A 117 1.60 -2.97 -12.37
CA LEU A 117 1.95 -1.60 -12.72
C LEU A 117 3.45 -1.40 -12.59
N ASP A 118 4.12 -1.02 -13.67
CA ASP A 118 5.50 -0.54 -13.59
C ASP A 118 5.54 0.88 -13.03
N LEU A 119 6.28 1.16 -11.95
CA LEU A 119 6.37 2.50 -11.34
C LEU A 119 7.74 3.15 -11.62
N PRO A 120 7.99 3.65 -12.85
CA PRO A 120 9.25 4.30 -13.19
C PRO A 120 9.41 5.62 -12.45
N GLY A 121 10.62 5.97 -12.03
CA GLY A 121 10.92 7.33 -11.57
C GLY A 121 10.68 7.64 -10.09
N ILE A 122 10.25 6.67 -9.26
CA ILE A 122 10.27 6.84 -7.78
C ILE A 122 11.70 7.07 -7.28
N ILE A 123 12.68 6.45 -7.92
CA ILE A 123 14.07 6.37 -7.42
C ILE A 123 14.96 7.50 -7.94
N GLU A 124 14.78 7.94 -9.19
CA GLU A 124 15.69 8.88 -9.86
C GLU A 124 15.01 10.20 -10.30
N GLY A 125 13.68 10.26 -10.42
CA GLY A 125 12.96 11.33 -11.12
C GLY A 125 12.05 12.23 -10.29
N ALA A 126 11.85 11.95 -9.00
CA ALA A 126 11.00 12.79 -8.15
C ALA A 126 11.65 14.16 -7.82
N LYS A 127 12.98 14.28 -7.97
CA LYS A 127 13.75 15.49 -7.66
C LYS A 127 13.64 16.61 -8.70
N ASP A 128 13.25 16.29 -9.94
CA ASP A 128 13.32 17.24 -11.07
C ASP A 128 12.11 18.17 -11.20
N GLY A 129 11.10 18.07 -10.33
CA GLY A 129 9.98 19.03 -10.29
C GLY A 129 9.10 19.09 -11.55
N LYS A 130 9.36 18.27 -12.59
CA LYS A 130 8.66 18.27 -13.88
C LYS A 130 7.25 17.66 -13.85
N GLY A 131 6.57 17.63 -12.70
CA GLY A 131 5.20 17.08 -12.53
C GLY A 131 5.08 15.55 -12.60
N ARG A 132 6.02 14.85 -13.22
CA ARG A 132 5.99 13.39 -13.47
C ARG A 132 6.18 12.54 -12.20
N GLY A 133 7.00 12.98 -11.25
CA GLY A 133 7.22 12.24 -10.00
C GLY A 133 5.94 12.10 -9.16
N ARG A 134 5.13 13.17 -9.09
CA ARG A 134 3.87 13.21 -8.32
C ARG A 134 2.87 12.14 -8.79
N GLN A 135 2.79 11.94 -10.09
CA GLN A 135 1.88 10.98 -10.72
C GLN A 135 2.22 9.54 -10.33
N VAL A 136 3.50 9.18 -10.42
CA VAL A 136 3.99 7.83 -10.07
C VAL A 136 3.72 7.52 -8.59
N ILE A 137 3.90 8.52 -7.73
CA ILE A 137 3.64 8.39 -6.29
C ILE A 137 2.14 8.20 -6.02
N SER A 138 1.28 8.97 -6.68
CA SER A 138 -0.17 8.79 -6.56
C SER A 138 -0.58 7.36 -6.90
N THR A 139 -0.07 6.84 -8.03
CA THR A 139 -0.30 5.46 -8.45
C THR A 139 0.22 4.46 -7.42
N ALA A 140 1.44 4.66 -6.89
CA ALA A 140 2.01 3.81 -5.84
C ALA A 140 1.13 3.75 -4.59
N ARG A 141 0.54 4.88 -4.16
CA ARG A 141 -0.36 4.94 -2.99
C ARG A 141 -1.69 4.22 -3.20
N THR A 142 -2.08 3.95 -4.46
CA THR A 142 -3.29 3.17 -4.79
C THR A 142 -3.05 1.67 -4.96
N CYS A 143 -1.80 1.23 -4.89
CA CYS A 143 -1.46 -0.18 -5.02
C CYS A 143 -1.90 -0.96 -3.77
N ASN A 144 -2.34 -2.19 -3.97
CA ASN A 144 -2.65 -3.13 -2.90
C ASN A 144 -1.39 -3.83 -2.37
N LEU A 145 -0.36 -3.96 -3.21
CA LEU A 145 0.93 -4.57 -2.89
C LEU A 145 2.02 -3.86 -3.70
N ILE A 146 3.23 -3.74 -3.13
CA ILE A 146 4.42 -3.26 -3.85
C ILE A 146 5.46 -4.37 -3.94
N LEU A 147 5.92 -4.67 -5.16
CA LEU A 147 7.06 -5.53 -5.41
C LEU A 147 8.32 -4.68 -5.54
N ILE A 148 9.24 -4.81 -4.59
CA ILE A 148 10.53 -4.14 -4.61
C ILE A 148 11.54 -5.07 -5.27
N VAL A 149 11.85 -4.81 -6.54
CA VAL A 149 12.78 -5.63 -7.33
C VAL A 149 14.21 -5.20 -7.04
N LEU A 150 14.99 -6.12 -6.51
CA LEU A 150 16.39 -5.94 -6.12
C LEU A 150 17.29 -6.85 -6.96
N ASP A 151 18.53 -6.43 -7.14
CA ASP A 151 19.60 -7.27 -7.68
C ASP A 151 20.29 -7.99 -6.51
N CYS A 152 20.44 -9.31 -6.59
CA CYS A 152 21.05 -10.13 -5.53
C CYS A 152 22.50 -9.71 -5.19
N LEU A 153 23.23 -9.07 -6.10
CA LEU A 153 24.60 -8.60 -5.86
C LEU A 153 24.65 -7.28 -5.09
N LYS A 154 23.59 -6.46 -5.14
CA LYS A 154 23.54 -5.14 -4.48
C LYS A 154 22.19 -4.85 -3.78
N PRO A 155 21.62 -5.79 -3.01
CA PRO A 155 20.25 -5.66 -2.54
C PRO A 155 20.11 -4.59 -1.45
N LEU A 156 21.11 -4.45 -0.57
CA LEU A 156 21.01 -3.58 0.62
C LEU A 156 20.97 -2.09 0.28
N THR A 157 21.84 -1.62 -0.62
CA THR A 157 21.91 -0.21 -1.00
C THR A 157 20.64 0.22 -1.73
N HIS A 158 20.20 -0.57 -2.71
CA HIS A 158 18.99 -0.28 -3.47
C HIS A 158 17.74 -0.33 -2.59
N LYS A 159 17.63 -1.34 -1.71
CA LYS A 159 16.55 -1.45 -0.72
C LYS A 159 16.42 -0.19 0.12
N ARG A 160 17.51 0.27 0.75
CA ARG A 160 17.50 1.45 1.63
C ARG A 160 17.04 2.72 0.91
N ILE A 161 17.46 2.91 -0.34
CA ILE A 161 17.06 4.08 -1.13
C ILE A 161 15.57 4.00 -1.46
N ILE A 162 15.10 2.85 -1.94
CA ILE A 162 13.68 2.65 -2.30
C ILE A 162 12.77 2.83 -1.10
N GLU A 163 13.11 2.24 0.04
CA GLU A 163 12.35 2.39 1.29
C GLU A 163 12.28 3.85 1.73
N ARG A 164 13.40 4.56 1.73
CA ARG A 164 13.46 5.98 2.12
C ARG A 164 12.58 6.85 1.23
N GLU A 165 12.59 6.63 -0.09
CA GLU A 165 11.76 7.39 -1.04
C GLU A 165 10.27 7.08 -0.81
N LEU A 166 9.88 5.79 -0.76
CA LEU A 166 8.48 5.39 -0.53
C LEU A 166 7.95 5.90 0.82
N GLU A 167 8.75 5.79 1.88
CA GLU A 167 8.39 6.33 3.20
C GLU A 167 8.30 7.85 3.19
N GLY A 168 9.14 8.52 2.42
CA GLY A 168 9.04 9.96 2.21
C GLY A 168 7.72 10.39 1.60
N PHE A 169 7.16 9.59 0.71
CA PHE A 169 5.87 9.86 0.10
C PHE A 169 4.66 9.36 0.89
N GLY A 170 4.87 8.97 2.15
CA GLY A 170 3.80 8.58 3.07
C GLY A 170 3.28 7.17 2.86
N ILE A 171 4.03 6.31 2.16
CA ILE A 171 3.79 4.87 2.09
C ILE A 171 4.52 4.19 3.26
N ARG A 172 3.86 3.28 3.96
CA ARG A 172 4.44 2.48 5.04
C ARG A 172 4.45 1.03 4.63
N LEU A 173 5.64 0.51 4.34
CA LEU A 173 5.84 -0.85 3.82
C LEU A 173 5.81 -1.85 4.98
N ASN A 174 5.00 -2.91 4.87
CA ASN A 174 4.93 -4.01 5.85
C ASN A 174 4.66 -3.57 7.31
N LYS A 175 4.08 -2.38 7.51
CA LYS A 175 3.71 -1.84 8.83
C LYS A 175 2.19 -1.84 8.99
N LYS A 176 1.72 -1.94 10.23
CA LYS A 176 0.31 -1.71 10.59
C LYS A 176 0.13 -0.27 11.05
N PRO A 177 -1.06 0.33 10.89
CA PRO A 177 -1.38 1.62 11.50
C PRO A 177 -1.09 1.58 13.00
N PRO A 178 -0.32 2.54 13.55
CA PRO A 178 0.01 2.57 14.96
C PRO A 178 -1.26 2.86 15.79
N ASN A 179 -1.41 2.14 16.90
CA ASN A 179 -2.59 2.25 17.77
C ASN A 179 -2.40 3.38 18.81
N ILE A 180 -2.30 4.61 18.30
CA ILE A 180 -2.18 5.82 19.12
C ILE A 180 -3.53 6.52 19.15
N THR A 181 -4.08 6.69 20.35
CA THR A 181 -5.29 7.50 20.52
C THR A 181 -4.91 8.97 20.57
N PHE A 182 -5.29 9.72 19.54
CA PHE A 182 -5.04 11.15 19.44
C PHE A 182 -6.36 11.92 19.39
N ARG A 183 -6.70 12.64 20.46
CA ARG A 183 -7.93 13.43 20.57
C ARG A 183 -7.60 14.92 20.74
N LYS A 184 -7.99 15.75 19.78
CA LYS A 184 -7.88 17.22 19.91
C LYS A 184 -8.91 17.74 20.92
N LYS A 185 -8.50 18.70 21.74
CA LYS A 185 -9.34 19.38 22.74
C LYS A 185 -9.42 20.87 22.44
N GLU A 186 -10.37 21.55 23.07
CA GLU A 186 -10.47 23.02 23.02
C GLU A 186 -9.53 23.71 24.01
N LYS A 187 -9.35 23.13 25.21
CA LYS A 187 -8.55 23.68 26.31
C LYS A 187 -7.84 22.57 27.09
N GLY A 188 -6.90 22.94 27.96
CA GLY A 188 -6.25 22.02 28.91
C GLY A 188 -4.91 21.44 28.46
N GLY A 189 -4.25 22.05 27.46
CA GLY A 189 -2.90 21.70 27.05
C GLY A 189 -2.77 20.30 26.42
N ILE A 190 -1.51 19.88 26.25
CA ILE A 190 -1.15 18.57 25.72
C ILE A 190 -0.94 17.61 26.88
N ASN A 191 -1.80 16.59 26.97
CA ASN A 191 -1.67 15.49 27.91
C ASN A 191 -1.09 14.29 27.19
N PHE A 192 -0.03 13.71 27.75
CA PHE A 192 0.56 12.46 27.27
C PHE A 192 0.43 11.40 28.34
N SER A 193 -0.11 10.24 27.96
CA SER A 193 -0.25 9.07 28.82
C SER A 193 0.20 7.83 28.06
N THR A 194 0.88 6.92 28.75
CA THR A 194 1.40 5.69 28.14
C THR A 194 1.18 4.50 29.07
N GLY A 195 0.90 3.34 28.49
CA GLY A 195 0.86 2.06 29.20
C GLY A 195 2.24 1.42 29.39
N VAL A 196 3.31 2.01 28.84
CA VAL A 196 4.66 1.44 28.79
C VAL A 196 5.55 2.01 29.89
N GLN A 197 6.36 1.18 30.54
CA GLN A 197 7.26 1.59 31.64
C GLN A 197 8.37 2.55 31.18
N ASN A 198 8.97 2.32 30.01
CA ASN A 198 10.07 3.13 29.45
C ASN A 198 9.75 3.51 27.99
N PRO A 199 8.91 4.52 27.75
CA PRO A 199 8.54 4.93 26.40
C PRO A 199 9.73 5.57 25.68
N LYS A 200 9.85 5.34 24.36
CA LYS A 200 10.79 6.07 23.48
C LYS A 200 10.50 7.57 23.39
N LEU A 201 9.26 7.96 23.67
CA LEU A 201 8.77 9.33 23.60
C LEU A 201 8.51 9.89 24.99
N ASP A 202 8.96 11.13 25.20
CA ASP A 202 8.60 11.93 26.36
C ASP A 202 7.56 13.01 26.01
N LEU A 203 6.99 13.62 27.04
CA LEU A 203 5.99 14.67 26.89
C LEU A 203 6.54 15.87 26.09
N ASP A 204 7.83 16.17 26.21
CA ASP A 204 8.46 17.30 25.53
C ASP A 204 8.59 17.06 24.02
N ALA A 205 8.95 15.85 23.61
CA ALA A 205 8.95 15.42 22.21
C ALA A 205 7.53 15.48 21.61
N VAL A 206 6.52 14.98 22.33
CA VAL A 206 5.11 15.05 21.90
C VAL A 206 4.64 16.51 21.75
N LYS A 207 4.99 17.37 22.71
CA LYS A 207 4.69 18.82 22.65
C LYS A 207 5.36 19.48 21.45
N ALA A 208 6.63 19.17 21.18
CA ALA A 208 7.37 19.74 20.06
C ALA A 208 6.72 19.40 18.71
N VAL A 209 6.32 18.14 18.52
CA VAL A 209 5.59 17.70 17.32
C VAL A 209 4.24 18.42 17.21
N CYS A 210 3.42 18.38 18.25
CA CYS A 210 2.10 19.03 18.25
C CYS A 210 2.18 20.55 18.00
N ALA A 211 3.18 21.23 18.54
CA ALA A 211 3.41 22.65 18.34
C ALA A 211 3.66 22.99 16.85
N GLU A 212 4.42 22.16 16.14
CA GLU A 212 4.66 22.33 14.70
C GLU A 212 3.37 22.20 13.88
N TYR A 213 2.45 21.31 14.30
CA TYR A 213 1.12 21.18 13.72
C TYR A 213 0.12 22.25 14.19
N ARG A 214 0.54 23.22 15.00
CA ARG A 214 -0.31 24.24 15.64
C ARG A 214 -1.43 23.63 16.49
N ILE A 215 -1.14 22.51 17.14
CA ILE A 215 -2.05 21.81 18.04
C ILE A 215 -1.62 22.13 19.48
N HIS A 216 -2.39 22.99 20.15
CA HIS A 216 -2.08 23.42 21.52
C HIS A 216 -2.77 22.59 22.61
N ASN A 217 -3.86 21.90 22.26
CA ASN A 217 -4.68 21.14 23.20
C ASN A 217 -5.01 19.76 22.60
N ALA A 218 -4.46 18.69 23.20
CA ALA A 218 -4.70 17.31 22.75
C ALA A 218 -4.47 16.31 23.89
N ASP A 219 -5.20 15.21 23.87
CA ASP A 219 -4.88 14.01 24.64
C ASP A 219 -4.23 13.00 23.71
N VAL A 220 -3.04 12.54 24.09
CA VAL A 220 -2.28 11.50 23.40
C VAL A 220 -2.12 10.33 24.34
N PHE A 221 -2.67 9.18 23.94
CA PHE A 221 -2.51 7.92 24.67
C PHE A 221 -1.85 6.88 23.77
N MET A 222 -0.80 6.24 24.31
CA MET A 222 -0.06 5.17 23.65
C MET A 222 -0.19 3.88 24.44
N ALA A 223 -0.78 2.86 23.83
CA ALA A 223 -0.90 1.53 24.44
C ALA A 223 0.42 0.74 24.37
N GLU A 224 1.21 0.98 23.32
CA GLU A 224 2.49 0.31 23.03
C GLU A 224 3.61 1.34 22.86
N ASP A 225 4.84 0.86 22.67
CA ASP A 225 6.02 1.72 22.50
C ASP A 225 6.18 2.15 21.04
N TYR A 226 5.77 3.38 20.74
CA TYR A 226 5.83 4.01 19.41
C TYR A 226 6.93 5.08 19.32
N ASP A 227 7.39 5.35 18.11
CA ASP A 227 8.41 6.38 17.86
C ASP A 227 7.83 7.71 17.36
N LEU A 228 8.73 8.68 17.10
CA LEU A 228 8.35 10.00 16.59
C LEU A 228 7.65 9.92 15.22
N ASP A 229 8.05 8.98 14.37
CA ASP A 229 7.48 8.84 13.03
C ASP A 229 6.06 8.29 13.11
N ASP A 230 5.79 7.34 14.02
CA ASP A 230 4.46 6.81 14.28
C ASP A 230 3.49 7.91 14.76
N LEU A 231 3.94 8.77 15.67
CA LEU A 231 3.14 9.90 16.15
C LEU A 231 2.83 10.89 15.01
N VAL A 232 3.85 11.22 14.20
CA VAL A 232 3.69 12.08 13.03
C VAL A 232 2.70 11.45 12.04
N ASP A 233 2.75 10.15 11.83
CA ASP A 233 1.85 9.44 10.92
C ASP A 233 0.38 9.52 11.34
N VAL A 234 0.10 9.42 12.65
CA VAL A 234 -1.25 9.57 13.20
C VAL A 234 -1.76 11.00 13.10
N ILE A 235 -0.90 11.99 13.37
CA ILE A 235 -1.28 13.41 13.26
C ILE A 235 -1.52 13.80 11.80
N GLU A 236 -0.73 13.25 10.87
CA GLU A 236 -0.85 13.48 9.43
C GLU A 236 -2.10 12.85 8.82
N GLY A 237 -2.44 11.62 9.23
CA GLY A 237 -3.64 10.89 8.78
C GLY A 237 -3.69 10.51 7.29
N SER A 238 -2.77 11.02 6.46
CA SER A 238 -2.70 10.79 5.01
C SER A 238 -1.84 9.57 4.63
N ARG A 239 -1.30 8.82 5.60
CA ARG A 239 -0.41 7.69 5.35
C ARG A 239 -1.17 6.48 4.81
N VAL A 240 -0.54 5.76 3.89
CA VAL A 240 -1.05 4.49 3.36
C VAL A 240 -0.13 3.36 3.79
N TYR A 241 -0.72 2.28 4.29
CA TYR A 241 -0.01 1.10 4.78
C TYR A 241 -0.17 0.01 3.74
N ILE A 242 0.92 -0.32 3.06
CA ILE A 242 0.89 -1.21 1.90
C ILE A 242 1.86 -2.37 2.16
N PRO A 243 1.42 -3.63 2.05
CA PRO A 243 2.31 -4.77 2.10
C PRO A 243 3.34 -4.70 0.95
N ALA A 244 4.53 -5.22 1.18
CA ALA A 244 5.61 -5.22 0.20
C ALA A 244 6.39 -6.54 0.21
N VAL A 245 6.75 -7.02 -0.98
CA VAL A 245 7.61 -8.20 -1.18
C VAL A 245 8.92 -7.74 -1.82
N TYR A 246 10.04 -8.16 -1.25
CA TYR A 246 11.38 -7.93 -1.79
C TYR A 246 11.71 -9.05 -2.77
N VAL A 247 11.59 -8.76 -4.05
CA VAL A 247 11.89 -9.69 -5.14
C VAL A 247 13.38 -9.61 -5.42
N VAL A 248 14.15 -10.60 -4.95
CA VAL A 248 15.60 -10.64 -5.16
C VAL A 248 15.89 -11.39 -6.45
N ASN A 249 16.19 -10.65 -7.50
CA ASN A 249 16.41 -11.19 -8.83
C ASN A 249 17.89 -11.54 -9.09
N LYS A 250 18.12 -12.31 -10.16
CA LYS A 250 19.44 -12.77 -10.63
C LYS A 250 20.11 -13.81 -9.70
N ILE A 251 19.32 -14.67 -9.07
CA ILE A 251 19.86 -15.70 -8.16
C ILE A 251 20.75 -16.74 -8.86
N ASP A 252 20.81 -16.74 -10.19
CA ASP A 252 21.79 -17.49 -10.98
C ASP A 252 23.25 -17.08 -10.70
N GLN A 253 23.47 -15.95 -10.01
CA GLN A 253 24.79 -15.39 -9.71
C GLN A 253 25.25 -15.64 -8.27
N ILE A 254 24.44 -16.33 -7.46
CA ILE A 254 24.75 -16.66 -6.07
C ILE A 254 24.82 -18.17 -5.86
N THR A 255 25.43 -18.57 -4.76
CA THR A 255 25.51 -19.98 -4.33
C THR A 255 24.19 -20.46 -3.72
N LEU A 256 24.03 -21.78 -3.61
CA LEU A 256 22.84 -22.38 -2.99
C LEU A 256 22.76 -22.02 -1.50
N GLU A 257 23.90 -21.96 -0.81
CA GLU A 257 24.00 -21.58 0.60
C GLU A 257 23.54 -20.13 0.83
N GLU A 258 23.93 -19.21 -0.05
CA GLU A 258 23.47 -17.82 0.00
C GLU A 258 21.96 -17.72 -0.27
N LEU A 259 21.46 -18.51 -1.22
CA LEU A 259 20.04 -18.59 -1.54
C LEU A 259 19.21 -19.05 -0.33
N GLU A 260 19.64 -20.10 0.37
CA GLU A 260 18.97 -20.60 1.59
C GLU A 260 18.90 -19.56 2.71
N VAL A 261 19.93 -18.72 2.83
CA VAL A 261 19.92 -17.61 3.81
C VAL A 261 18.91 -16.54 3.41
N MET A 262 18.81 -16.22 2.12
CA MET A 262 17.86 -15.24 1.62
C MET A 262 16.41 -15.72 1.74
N ASP A 263 16.13 -16.99 1.50
CA ASP A 263 14.79 -17.57 1.59
C ASP A 263 14.21 -17.54 3.01
N LYS A 264 15.08 -17.54 4.04
CA LYS A 264 14.69 -17.41 5.45
C LYS A 264 14.29 -15.97 5.84
N LEU A 265 14.56 -14.97 5.00
CA LEU A 265 14.24 -13.58 5.31
C LEU A 265 12.75 -13.28 5.09
N PRO A 266 12.07 -12.60 6.04
CA PRO A 266 10.66 -12.31 5.90
C PRO A 266 10.41 -11.34 4.76
N HIS A 267 9.36 -11.60 3.97
CA HIS A 267 8.98 -10.81 2.80
C HIS A 267 9.93 -10.92 1.60
N TYR A 268 10.95 -11.80 1.63
CA TYR A 268 11.86 -11.99 0.51
C TYR A 268 11.38 -13.11 -0.42
N CYS A 269 11.53 -12.90 -1.71
CA CYS A 269 11.27 -13.91 -2.74
C CYS A 269 12.45 -13.93 -3.72
N PRO A 270 13.40 -14.87 -3.58
CA PRO A 270 14.50 -15.03 -4.51
C PRO A 270 14.02 -15.62 -5.84
N ILE A 271 14.37 -14.99 -6.97
CA ILE A 271 13.95 -15.41 -8.31
C ILE A 271 15.07 -15.27 -9.34
N CYS A 272 14.93 -15.95 -10.47
CA CYS A 272 15.66 -15.60 -11.69
C CYS A 272 14.65 -15.30 -12.81
N ALA A 273 14.39 -14.02 -13.09
CA ALA A 273 13.43 -13.64 -14.13
C ALA A 273 13.87 -14.07 -15.55
N PHE A 274 15.18 -14.24 -15.78
CA PHE A 274 15.71 -14.66 -17.08
C PHE A 274 15.49 -16.15 -17.34
N LEU A 275 15.80 -17.00 -16.34
CA LEU A 275 15.63 -18.45 -16.40
C LEU A 275 14.25 -18.93 -15.91
N GLU A 276 13.40 -17.99 -15.51
CA GLU A 276 12.05 -18.23 -14.98
C GLU A 276 12.02 -19.06 -13.68
N TRP A 277 13.07 -18.99 -12.88
CA TRP A 277 13.12 -19.68 -11.59
C TRP A 277 12.27 -18.97 -10.54
N ASN A 278 11.44 -19.76 -9.84
CA ASN A 278 10.59 -19.35 -8.71
C ASN A 278 9.57 -18.22 -9.04
N LEU A 279 9.16 -18.11 -10.31
CA LEU A 279 8.11 -17.15 -10.70
C LEU A 279 6.72 -17.58 -10.20
N ASP A 280 6.47 -18.88 -10.16
CA ASP A 280 5.29 -19.49 -9.56
C ASP A 280 5.21 -19.19 -8.05
N GLY A 281 6.30 -19.38 -7.31
CA GLY A 281 6.39 -19.02 -5.90
C GLY A 281 6.18 -17.53 -5.65
N LEU A 282 6.67 -16.66 -6.53
CA LEU A 282 6.40 -15.22 -6.47
C LEU A 282 4.90 -14.91 -6.65
N VAL A 283 4.21 -15.54 -7.60
CA VAL A 283 2.78 -15.32 -7.84
C VAL A 283 1.93 -15.82 -6.66
N GLU A 284 2.30 -16.96 -6.07
CA GLU A 284 1.68 -17.46 -4.84
C GLU A 284 1.89 -16.48 -3.67
N MET A 285 3.11 -15.99 -3.47
CA MET A 285 3.39 -14.99 -2.42
C MET A 285 2.62 -13.69 -2.66
N VAL A 286 2.49 -13.25 -3.92
CA VAL A 286 1.65 -12.08 -4.27
C VAL A 286 0.20 -12.32 -3.88
N TRP A 287 -0.35 -13.51 -4.16
CA TRP A 287 -1.72 -13.86 -3.80
C TRP A 287 -1.94 -13.78 -2.28
N ASP A 288 -1.03 -14.35 -1.51
CA ASP A 288 -1.11 -14.36 -0.04
C ASP A 288 -1.05 -12.94 0.54
N TYR A 289 -0.19 -12.08 0.00
CA TYR A 289 -0.05 -10.69 0.47
C TYR A 289 -1.22 -9.79 0.07
N LEU A 290 -1.89 -10.10 -1.05
CA LEU A 290 -3.08 -9.36 -1.49
C LEU A 290 -4.31 -9.66 -0.62
N ASP A 291 -4.27 -10.72 0.20
CA ASP A 291 -5.31 -11.11 1.16
C ASP A 291 -6.73 -11.07 0.56
N MET A 292 -6.87 -11.72 -0.60
CA MET A 292 -8.11 -11.76 -1.37
C MET A 292 -8.98 -12.95 -0.97
N VAL A 293 -10.29 -12.75 -1.17
CA VAL A 293 -11.35 -13.70 -0.87
C VAL A 293 -12.17 -13.89 -2.14
N ARG A 294 -12.30 -15.14 -2.58
CA ARG A 294 -13.10 -15.57 -3.73
C ARG A 294 -14.46 -16.03 -3.22
N VAL A 295 -15.53 -15.50 -3.80
CA VAL A 295 -16.90 -15.91 -3.45
C VAL A 295 -17.62 -16.34 -4.70
N TYR A 296 -18.21 -17.52 -4.67
CA TYR A 296 -18.88 -18.13 -5.82
C TYR A 296 -20.38 -17.82 -5.80
N THR A 297 -20.91 -17.43 -6.96
CA THR A 297 -22.34 -17.15 -7.09
C THR A 297 -23.12 -18.44 -7.32
N LYS A 298 -24.29 -18.54 -6.67
CA LYS A 298 -25.22 -19.65 -6.90
C LYS A 298 -26.63 -19.13 -7.19
N PRO A 299 -27.10 -19.19 -8.43
CA PRO A 299 -28.48 -18.85 -8.76
C PRO A 299 -29.49 -19.87 -8.17
N LYS A 300 -30.73 -19.41 -7.93
CA LYS A 300 -31.81 -20.29 -7.46
C LYS A 300 -32.10 -21.37 -8.52
N GLY A 301 -32.10 -22.63 -8.11
CA GLY A 301 -32.35 -23.78 -9.00
C GLY A 301 -31.20 -24.16 -9.92
N LYS A 302 -30.04 -23.50 -9.83
CA LYS A 302 -28.81 -23.85 -10.57
C LYS A 302 -27.70 -24.28 -9.62
N LEU A 303 -26.72 -24.98 -10.19
CA LEU A 303 -25.45 -25.25 -9.53
C LEU A 303 -24.63 -23.95 -9.39
N PRO A 304 -23.71 -23.88 -8.40
CA PRO A 304 -22.78 -22.77 -8.28
C PRO A 304 -21.88 -22.66 -9.52
N ASP A 305 -21.53 -21.43 -9.90
CA ASP A 305 -20.51 -21.18 -10.91
C ASP A 305 -19.14 -21.02 -10.25
N PHE A 306 -18.23 -21.95 -10.54
CA PHE A 306 -16.86 -21.94 -10.02
C PHE A 306 -15.85 -21.32 -11.00
N SER A 307 -16.27 -20.97 -12.21
CA SER A 307 -15.38 -20.44 -13.24
C SER A 307 -15.08 -18.95 -13.06
N GLU A 308 -16.05 -18.18 -12.57
CA GLU A 308 -15.93 -16.73 -12.36
C GLU A 308 -16.28 -16.35 -10.91
N PRO A 309 -15.31 -16.45 -9.98
CA PRO A 309 -15.51 -15.97 -8.62
C PRO A 309 -15.63 -14.44 -8.57
N VAL A 310 -16.44 -13.95 -7.63
CA VAL A 310 -16.41 -12.55 -7.22
C VAL A 310 -15.26 -12.39 -6.23
N VAL A 311 -14.22 -11.66 -6.62
CA VAL A 311 -13.04 -11.45 -5.79
C VAL A 311 -13.14 -10.13 -5.03
N MET A 312 -12.89 -10.21 -3.73
CA MET A 312 -12.92 -9.08 -2.80
C MET A 312 -11.72 -9.12 -1.87
N HIS A 313 -11.39 -8.00 -1.23
CA HIS A 313 -10.33 -7.94 -0.22
C HIS A 313 -10.89 -8.40 1.14
N ARG A 314 -10.12 -9.12 1.96
CA ARG A 314 -10.59 -9.66 3.25
C ARG A 314 -11.13 -8.60 4.23
N GLN A 315 -10.59 -7.39 4.18
CA GLN A 315 -11.10 -6.28 5.02
C GLN A 315 -12.47 -5.74 4.58
N ARG A 316 -12.94 -6.07 3.37
CA ARG A 316 -14.22 -5.63 2.78
C ARG A 316 -14.88 -6.79 2.04
N CYS A 317 -15.21 -7.85 2.80
CA CYS A 317 -15.79 -9.09 2.28
C CYS A 317 -17.16 -9.40 2.89
N THR A 318 -17.97 -8.38 3.19
CA THR A 318 -19.35 -8.62 3.66
C THR A 318 -20.27 -9.04 2.52
N VAL A 319 -21.45 -9.60 2.84
CA VAL A 319 -22.50 -9.86 1.85
C VAL A 319 -22.95 -8.56 1.15
N GLU A 320 -22.92 -7.43 1.85
CA GLU A 320 -23.16 -6.11 1.25
C GLU A 320 -22.11 -5.76 0.20
N ASP A 321 -20.82 -5.94 0.51
CA ASP A 321 -19.72 -5.73 -0.44
C ASP A 321 -19.86 -6.64 -1.67
N PHE A 322 -20.20 -7.91 -1.45
CA PHE A 322 -20.45 -8.87 -2.52
C PHE A 322 -21.58 -8.43 -3.45
N CYS A 323 -22.70 -7.96 -2.89
CA CYS A 323 -23.81 -7.43 -3.68
C CYS A 323 -23.40 -6.18 -4.47
N ASN A 324 -22.66 -5.26 -3.85
CA ASN A 324 -22.20 -4.03 -4.49
C ASN A 324 -21.20 -4.28 -5.62
N LYS A 325 -20.36 -5.31 -5.48
CA LYS A 325 -19.39 -5.75 -6.51
C LYS A 325 -20.09 -6.39 -7.71
N LEU A 326 -21.16 -7.17 -7.48
CA LEU A 326 -21.99 -7.74 -8.55
C LEU A 326 -22.78 -6.65 -9.29
N HIS A 327 -23.56 -5.85 -8.55
CA HIS A 327 -24.33 -4.75 -9.10
C HIS A 327 -24.85 -3.83 -7.99
N LYS A 328 -24.59 -2.52 -8.06
CA LYS A 328 -24.94 -1.52 -7.02
C LYS A 328 -26.42 -1.50 -6.60
N THR A 329 -27.34 -1.98 -7.44
CA THR A 329 -28.78 -2.01 -7.11
C THR A 329 -29.23 -3.27 -6.37
N LEU A 330 -28.41 -4.34 -6.33
CA LEU A 330 -28.76 -5.61 -5.68
C LEU A 330 -29.06 -5.42 -4.20
N ILE A 331 -28.30 -4.55 -3.53
CA ILE A 331 -28.48 -4.29 -2.10
C ILE A 331 -29.85 -3.69 -1.78
N LYS A 332 -30.42 -2.87 -2.68
CA LYS A 332 -31.75 -2.27 -2.49
C LYS A 332 -32.87 -3.33 -2.48
N GLN A 333 -32.68 -4.39 -3.25
CA GLN A 333 -33.59 -5.52 -3.35
C GLN A 333 -33.23 -6.66 -2.40
N PHE A 334 -32.19 -6.54 -1.57
CA PHE A 334 -31.71 -7.63 -0.72
C PHE A 334 -32.72 -7.98 0.39
N LYS A 335 -33.08 -9.27 0.52
CA LYS A 335 -33.88 -9.79 1.64
C LYS A 335 -33.02 -10.57 2.64
N TYR A 336 -32.22 -11.51 2.15
CA TYR A 336 -31.20 -12.27 2.88
C TYR A 336 -30.31 -13.02 1.88
N ALA A 337 -29.20 -13.57 2.33
CA ALA A 337 -28.38 -14.51 1.56
C ALA A 337 -28.42 -15.91 2.19
N LEU A 338 -28.29 -16.93 1.35
CA LEU A 338 -27.94 -18.28 1.77
C LEU A 338 -26.45 -18.49 1.48
N VAL A 339 -25.71 -18.92 2.48
CA VAL A 339 -24.26 -19.14 2.39
C VAL A 339 -23.94 -20.61 2.67
N TRP A 340 -23.09 -21.18 1.83
CA TRP A 340 -22.45 -22.47 2.05
C TRP A 340 -20.94 -22.25 2.07
N GLY A 341 -20.28 -22.62 3.16
CA GLY A 341 -18.83 -22.51 3.28
C GLY A 341 -18.40 -22.38 4.72
N SER A 342 -17.18 -21.94 4.95
CA SER A 342 -16.55 -21.88 6.28
C SER A 342 -17.01 -20.68 7.10
N SER A 343 -17.55 -19.62 6.47
CA SER A 343 -18.15 -18.51 7.22
C SER A 343 -19.48 -18.86 7.88
N ALA A 344 -20.14 -19.92 7.42
CA ALA A 344 -21.44 -20.36 7.91
C ALA A 344 -21.31 -21.54 8.88
N LYS A 345 -22.01 -21.47 10.01
CA LYS A 345 -22.09 -22.56 11.02
C LYS A 345 -22.94 -23.74 10.53
N HIS A 346 -23.90 -23.48 9.65
CA HIS A 346 -24.80 -24.50 9.07
C HIS A 346 -24.79 -24.39 7.54
N ARG A 347 -25.05 -25.49 6.83
CA ARG A 347 -24.99 -25.54 5.36
C ARG A 347 -26.37 -25.86 4.76
N PRO A 348 -27.06 -24.91 4.08
CA PRO A 348 -26.80 -23.46 4.08
C PRO A 348 -27.24 -22.77 5.36
N GLN A 349 -26.61 -21.64 5.66
CA GLN A 349 -27.06 -20.71 6.69
C GLN A 349 -27.71 -19.48 6.02
N ARG A 350 -28.84 -19.04 6.58
CA ARG A 350 -29.44 -17.75 6.25
C ARG A 350 -28.68 -16.64 6.98
N VAL A 351 -28.17 -15.66 6.23
CA VAL A 351 -27.38 -14.56 6.78
C VAL A 351 -27.89 -13.19 6.31
N GLY A 352 -27.55 -12.16 7.09
CA GLY A 352 -27.82 -10.76 6.78
C GLY A 352 -26.74 -10.15 5.87
N LYS A 353 -26.85 -8.85 5.63
CA LYS A 353 -25.92 -8.08 4.80
C LYS A 353 -24.55 -7.86 5.45
N ASP A 354 -24.50 -7.79 6.77
CA ASP A 354 -23.29 -7.55 7.56
C ASP A 354 -22.47 -8.82 7.82
N HIS A 355 -22.93 -9.97 7.30
CA HIS A 355 -22.22 -11.23 7.44
C HIS A 355 -20.91 -11.19 6.66
N VAL A 356 -19.82 -11.53 7.32
CA VAL A 356 -18.46 -11.55 6.76
C VAL A 356 -18.24 -12.90 6.06
N LEU A 357 -17.99 -12.85 4.75
CA LEU A 357 -17.72 -14.03 3.92
C LEU A 357 -16.26 -14.46 4.04
N GLN A 358 -16.00 -15.74 3.78
CA GLN A 358 -14.67 -16.35 3.75
C GLN A 358 -14.35 -16.88 2.35
N ASP A 359 -13.07 -17.21 2.12
CA ASP A 359 -12.61 -17.69 0.81
C ASP A 359 -13.34 -18.97 0.43
N GLU A 360 -13.73 -19.05 -0.83
CA GLU A 360 -14.51 -20.13 -1.45
C GLU A 360 -15.95 -20.31 -0.93
N ASP A 361 -16.48 -19.35 -0.17
CA ASP A 361 -17.90 -19.35 0.16
C ASP A 361 -18.78 -19.30 -1.10
N ILE A 362 -19.88 -20.03 -1.07
CA ILE A 362 -20.92 -20.00 -2.10
C ILE A 362 -22.09 -19.17 -1.58
N VAL A 363 -22.54 -18.20 -2.36
CA VAL A 363 -23.59 -17.25 -1.98
C VAL A 363 -24.75 -17.27 -2.98
N GLN A 364 -25.96 -17.45 -2.45
CA GLN A 364 -27.22 -17.28 -3.18
C GLN A 364 -27.99 -16.10 -2.58
N ILE A 365 -28.15 -15.03 -3.36
CA ILE A 365 -28.90 -13.83 -2.96
C ILE A 365 -30.40 -14.08 -3.13
N ILE A 366 -31.19 -13.80 -2.09
CA ILE A 366 -32.65 -13.78 -2.14
C ILE A 366 -33.14 -12.33 -2.12
N LYS A 367 -33.95 -11.99 -3.12
CA LYS A 367 -34.51 -10.64 -3.28
C LYS A 367 -35.82 -10.47 -2.51
N LYS A 368 -36.13 -9.23 -2.12
CA LYS A 368 -37.45 -8.80 -1.69
C LYS A 368 -38.37 -8.91 -2.92
N ILE A 369 -39.54 -9.51 -2.71
CA ILE A 369 -40.59 -9.60 -3.74
C ILE A 369 -41.19 -8.20 -3.91
#